data_AF-A0A0N0ANV7-F1
#
_entry.id   AF-A0A0N0ANV7-F1
#
_cell.length_a   1.000
_cell.length_b   1.000
_cell.length_c   1.000
_cell.angle_alpha   90.00
_cell.angle_beta   90.00
_cell.angle_gamma   90.00
#
_symmetry.space_group_name_H-M   'P 1'
#
loop_
_entity.id
_entity.type
_entity.pdbx_description
1 polymer ?
#
loop_
_entity_poly.entity_id
_entity_poly.type
_entity_poly.pdbx_seq_one_letter_code
_entity_poly.pdbx_strand_id
1 'polypeptide(L)'
;MTITVPDTLSAMRGILRAPAADRPGLLRSMLEPVRSMYRHAPGEVDPVDMHLRSAGFSLDRDEGTCLEALETLAKADALGRIRRALDDGLAVLREGTPGLAVPDITVLLVLGDPADAVFTGPSLGVTGFGGISGSILITLWPFPENVARLEATAVHELHHNVRFAPGGAVWDPATVTVGDHVVSEGLADAFARELYGDDLGRTRIGVPHLHDDAVFARVVSGLGVTGMENFASWVLGDAIARNVGGTPVGLPTGAGYSAGNRLADAYLAATGRTAAQAVHADGAAVVSTALDRLGLPWSG
;
A
#
# COMPACT_ATOMS: atom_id res chain seq x y z
N MET A 1 -15.89 4.93 15.27
CA MET A 1 -14.92 4.27 14.39
C MET A 1 -13.73 3.85 15.21
N THR A 2 -13.40 2.58 15.10
CA THR A 2 -12.30 1.90 15.80
C THR A 2 -11.35 1.29 14.78
N ILE A 3 -10.04 1.38 15.03
CA ILE A 3 -9.03 0.63 14.28
C ILE A 3 -8.63 -0.58 15.12
N THR A 4 -8.76 -1.78 14.55
CA THR A 4 -8.40 -3.03 15.21
C THR A 4 -7.14 -3.60 14.58
N VAL A 5 -6.12 -3.87 15.41
CA VAL A 5 -4.87 -4.53 15.01
C VAL A 5 -4.75 -5.84 15.81
N PRO A 6 -5.25 -6.98 15.28
CA PRO A 6 -5.16 -8.29 15.93
C PRO A 6 -3.70 -8.73 16.14
N ASP A 7 -3.47 -9.63 17.10
CA ASP A 7 -2.15 -10.23 17.34
C ASP A 7 -1.82 -11.31 16.29
N THR A 8 -1.52 -10.85 15.07
CA THR A 8 -1.14 -11.72 13.96
C THR A 8 0.23 -12.37 14.18
N LEU A 9 1.13 -11.77 14.98
CA LEU A 9 2.45 -12.35 15.26
C LEU A 9 2.31 -13.65 16.06
N SER A 10 1.48 -13.66 17.10
CA SER A 10 1.17 -14.88 17.85
C SER A 10 0.42 -15.90 17.00
N ALA A 11 -0.53 -15.46 16.16
CA ALA A 11 -1.26 -16.34 15.26
C ALA A 11 -0.34 -17.03 14.23
N MET A 12 0.54 -16.28 13.56
CA MET A 12 1.52 -16.83 12.61
C MET A 12 2.51 -17.79 13.29
N ARG A 13 2.96 -17.46 14.51
CA ARG A 13 3.81 -18.37 15.30
C ARG A 13 3.08 -19.68 15.63
N GLY A 14 1.78 -19.62 15.94
CA GLY A 14 0.93 -20.78 16.16
C GLY A 14 0.77 -21.62 14.90
N ILE A 15 0.51 -20.98 13.75
CA ILE A 15 0.42 -21.64 12.43
C ILE A 15 1.71 -22.38 12.11
N LEU A 16 2.86 -21.71 12.21
CA LEU A 16 4.16 -22.28 11.88
C LEU A 16 4.54 -23.48 12.76
N ARG A 17 4.11 -23.50 14.03
CA ARG A 17 4.40 -24.61 14.97
C ARG A 17 3.38 -25.75 14.91
N ALA A 18 2.25 -25.56 14.25
CA ALA A 18 1.21 -26.59 14.16
C ALA A 18 1.60 -27.73 13.21
N PRO A 19 1.02 -28.93 13.36
CA PRO A 19 1.11 -29.98 12.36
C PRO A 19 0.70 -29.47 10.97
N ALA A 20 1.40 -29.89 9.92
CA ALA A 20 1.21 -29.38 8.55
C ALA A 20 -0.26 -29.45 8.08
N ALA A 21 -1.00 -30.49 8.47
CA ALA A 21 -2.40 -30.67 8.12
C ALA A 21 -3.34 -29.59 8.71
N ASP A 22 -2.96 -28.96 9.82
CA ASP A 22 -3.80 -27.99 10.54
C ASP A 22 -3.54 -26.54 10.09
N ARG A 23 -2.35 -26.28 9.52
CA ARG A 23 -1.88 -24.93 9.15
C ARG A 23 -2.84 -24.16 8.24
N PRO A 24 -3.43 -24.75 7.17
CA PRO A 24 -4.36 -24.03 6.31
C PRO A 24 -5.62 -23.55 7.03
N GLY A 25 -6.16 -24.34 7.98
CA GLY A 25 -7.34 -23.96 8.77
C GLY A 25 -7.05 -22.81 9.74
N LEU A 26 -5.87 -22.83 10.36
CA LEU A 26 -5.40 -21.77 11.24
C LEU A 26 -5.13 -20.46 10.45
N LEU A 27 -4.49 -20.56 9.28
CA LEU A 27 -4.26 -19.40 8.40
C LEU A 27 -5.59 -18.78 7.94
N ARG A 28 -6.57 -19.60 7.53
CA ARG A 28 -7.89 -19.12 7.15
C ARG A 28 -8.56 -18.32 8.27
N SER A 29 -8.54 -18.86 9.49
CA SER A 29 -9.10 -18.18 10.67
C SER A 29 -8.42 -16.84 10.95
N MET A 30 -7.10 -16.75 10.74
CA MET A 30 -6.34 -15.51 10.92
C MET A 30 -6.69 -14.43 9.88
N LEU A 31 -6.97 -14.84 8.64
CA LEU A 31 -7.26 -13.94 7.51
C LEU A 31 -8.74 -13.53 7.41
N GLU A 32 -9.66 -14.29 8.02
CA GLU A 32 -11.11 -14.04 7.98
C GLU A 32 -11.51 -12.59 8.32
N PRO A 33 -10.91 -11.90 9.32
CA PRO A 33 -11.29 -10.53 9.67
C PRO A 33 -11.17 -9.51 8.53
N VAL A 34 -10.34 -9.79 7.52
CA VAL A 34 -10.13 -8.90 6.36
C VAL A 34 -10.67 -9.48 5.06
N ARG A 35 -11.51 -10.54 5.13
CA ARG A 35 -12.13 -11.16 3.93
C ARG A 35 -12.90 -10.17 3.06
N SER A 36 -13.44 -9.11 3.66
CA SER A 36 -14.17 -8.05 2.94
C SER A 36 -13.30 -7.30 1.92
N MET A 37 -11.97 -7.41 2.02
CA MET A 37 -11.04 -6.85 1.02
C MET A 37 -11.29 -7.42 -0.39
N TYR A 38 -11.79 -8.65 -0.48
CA TYR A 38 -12.02 -9.36 -1.75
C TYR A 38 -13.43 -9.14 -2.33
N ARG A 39 -14.23 -8.21 -1.79
CA ARG A 39 -15.64 -8.01 -2.18
C ARG A 39 -15.86 -7.65 -3.66
N HIS A 40 -14.82 -7.18 -4.35
CA HIS A 40 -14.86 -6.86 -5.78
C HIS A 40 -14.19 -7.92 -6.66
N ALA A 41 -13.64 -8.98 -6.06
CA ALA A 41 -13.05 -10.07 -6.82
C ALA A 41 -14.14 -10.89 -7.53
N PRO A 42 -13.86 -11.43 -8.73
CA PRO A 42 -14.80 -12.28 -9.42
C PRO A 42 -14.89 -13.64 -8.72
N GLY A 43 -16.07 -13.98 -8.21
CA GLY A 43 -16.34 -15.28 -7.58
C GLY A 43 -15.89 -15.38 -6.12
N GLU A 44 -15.89 -16.60 -5.58
CA GLU A 44 -15.43 -16.85 -4.22
C GLU A 44 -13.89 -16.91 -4.17
N VAL A 45 -13.30 -16.13 -3.27
CA VAL A 45 -11.85 -16.12 -3.02
C VAL A 45 -11.55 -16.95 -1.78
N ASP A 46 -10.68 -17.95 -1.91
CA ASP A 46 -10.07 -18.61 -0.74
C ASP A 46 -8.93 -17.72 -0.21
N PRO A 47 -9.04 -17.17 1.01
CA PRO A 47 -8.01 -16.30 1.55
C PRO A 47 -6.65 -17.01 1.72
N VAL A 48 -6.62 -18.33 1.87
CA VAL A 48 -5.37 -19.09 1.98
C VAL A 48 -4.64 -19.12 0.63
N ASP A 49 -5.36 -19.45 -0.43
CA ASP A 49 -4.83 -19.43 -1.79
C ASP A 49 -4.37 -18.02 -2.19
N MET A 50 -5.14 -16.99 -1.82
CA MET A 50 -4.71 -15.61 -2.07
C MET A 50 -3.44 -15.24 -1.30
N HIS A 51 -3.34 -15.57 -0.01
CA HIS A 51 -2.14 -15.35 0.79
C HIS A 51 -0.90 -15.96 0.13
N LEU A 52 -1.00 -17.21 -0.34
CA LEU A 52 0.12 -17.91 -0.98
C LEU A 52 0.49 -17.33 -2.37
N ARG A 53 -0.48 -16.73 -3.09
CA ARG A 53 -0.21 -16.05 -4.37
C ARG A 53 0.20 -14.59 -4.23
N SER A 54 0.02 -14.00 -3.05
CA SER A 54 0.29 -12.58 -2.78
C SER A 54 1.46 -12.41 -1.80
N ALA A 55 2.53 -13.16 -2.03
CA ALA A 55 3.80 -13.11 -1.30
C ALA A 55 3.72 -13.42 0.21
N GLY A 56 2.64 -14.05 0.70
CA GLY A 56 2.54 -14.46 2.09
C GLY A 56 3.42 -15.66 2.41
N PHE A 57 3.91 -15.76 3.66
CA PHE A 57 4.80 -16.84 4.09
C PHE A 57 4.24 -18.24 3.77
N SER A 58 5.14 -19.18 3.43
CA SER A 58 4.73 -20.54 3.10
C SER A 58 4.27 -21.36 4.31
N LEU A 59 3.37 -22.30 4.08
CA LEU A 59 2.91 -23.26 5.09
C LEU A 59 3.79 -24.51 5.20
N ASP A 60 4.69 -24.76 4.26
CA ASP A 60 5.41 -26.03 4.12
C ASP A 60 6.95 -25.94 4.11
N ARG A 61 7.50 -24.72 4.17
CA ARG A 61 8.95 -24.44 4.12
C ARG A 61 9.32 -23.24 4.99
N ASP A 62 10.63 -23.05 5.18
CA ASP A 62 11.25 -21.87 5.80
C ASP A 62 10.75 -21.53 7.22
N GLU A 63 10.25 -22.54 7.96
CA GLU A 63 9.65 -22.37 9.28
C GLU A 63 10.60 -21.68 10.26
N GLY A 64 11.86 -22.13 10.34
CA GLY A 64 12.85 -21.55 11.24
C GLY A 64 13.12 -20.07 10.94
N THR A 65 13.35 -19.74 9.67
CA THR A 65 13.58 -18.36 9.22
C THR A 65 12.36 -17.48 9.48
N CYS A 66 11.14 -17.99 9.25
CA CYS A 66 9.92 -17.26 9.53
C CYS A 66 9.73 -17.02 11.04
N LEU A 67 10.04 -17.99 11.89
CA LEU A 67 9.97 -17.85 13.34
C LEU A 67 10.96 -16.78 13.87
N GLU A 68 12.17 -16.72 13.31
CA GLU A 68 13.16 -15.68 13.62
C GLU A 68 12.72 -14.28 13.16
N ALA A 69 12.09 -14.20 11.99
CA ALA A 69 11.52 -12.98 11.46
C ALA A 69 10.37 -12.45 12.34
N LEU A 70 9.48 -13.33 12.81
CA LEU A 70 8.43 -12.98 13.77
C LEU A 70 9.01 -12.50 15.11
N GLU A 71 10.11 -13.10 15.57
CA GLU A 71 10.80 -12.66 16.78
C GLU A 71 11.41 -11.25 16.60
N THR A 72 11.93 -10.94 15.41
CA THR A 72 12.42 -9.60 15.07
C THR A 72 11.29 -8.57 15.14
N LEU A 73 10.13 -8.87 14.55
CA LEU A 73 8.95 -7.99 14.61
C LEU A 73 8.41 -7.83 16.04
N ALA A 74 8.41 -8.89 16.84
CA ALA A 74 7.99 -8.85 18.23
C ALA A 74 8.92 -7.96 19.08
N LYS A 75 10.24 -8.14 18.95
CA LYS A 75 11.26 -7.30 19.63
C LYS A 75 11.15 -5.82 19.23
N ALA A 76 10.73 -5.54 18.00
CA ALA A 76 10.54 -4.19 17.51
C ALA A 76 9.19 -3.55 17.92
N ASP A 77 8.35 -4.22 18.72
CA ASP A 77 6.98 -3.80 19.04
C ASP A 77 6.16 -3.47 17.78
N ALA A 78 6.26 -4.31 16.73
CA ALA A 78 5.73 -3.95 15.42
C ALA A 78 4.22 -3.64 15.45
N LEU A 79 3.42 -4.50 16.10
CA LEU A 79 1.98 -4.29 16.21
C LEU A 79 1.62 -3.08 17.08
N GLY A 80 2.38 -2.81 18.14
CA GLY A 80 2.17 -1.65 19.00
C GLY A 80 2.49 -0.33 18.29
N ARG A 81 3.60 -0.30 17.55
CA ARG A 81 3.99 0.85 16.70
C ARG A 81 2.94 1.13 15.63
N ILE A 82 2.52 0.10 14.90
CA ILE A 82 1.46 0.21 13.89
C ILE A 82 0.17 0.75 14.51
N ARG A 83 -0.28 0.21 15.65
CA ARG A 83 -1.52 0.66 16.31
C ARG A 83 -1.47 2.14 16.66
N ARG A 84 -0.40 2.60 17.31
CA ARG A 84 -0.22 4.01 17.69
C ARG A 84 -0.17 4.92 16.46
N ALA A 85 0.58 4.53 15.44
CA ALA A 85 0.67 5.28 14.18
C ALA A 85 -0.67 5.43 13.48
N LEU A 86 -1.49 4.38 13.48
CA LEU A 86 -2.84 4.41 12.90
C LEU A 86 -3.78 5.33 13.68
N ASP A 87 -3.72 5.29 15.02
CA ASP A 87 -4.52 6.19 15.88
C ASP A 87 -4.12 7.66 15.67
N ASP A 88 -2.82 7.94 15.66
CA ASP A 88 -2.27 9.29 15.44
C ASP A 88 -2.60 9.80 14.02
N GLY A 89 -2.38 8.97 13.00
CA GLY A 89 -2.70 9.31 11.61
C GLY A 89 -4.19 9.56 11.40
N LEU A 90 -5.06 8.76 12.02
CA LEU A 90 -6.51 8.99 11.96
C LEU A 90 -6.91 10.31 12.62
N ALA A 91 -6.27 10.68 13.74
CA ALA A 91 -6.53 11.97 14.38
C ALA A 91 -6.19 13.13 13.43
N VAL A 92 -5.03 13.08 12.76
CA VAL A 92 -4.61 14.09 11.78
C VAL A 92 -5.55 14.14 10.57
N LEU A 93 -5.99 12.99 10.05
CA LEU A 93 -6.96 12.93 8.93
C LEU A 93 -8.31 13.56 9.29
N ARG A 94 -8.79 13.34 10.53
CA ARG A 94 -10.04 13.94 11.01
C ARG A 94 -9.95 15.44 11.22
N GLU A 95 -8.79 15.94 11.66
CA GLU A 95 -8.54 17.38 11.77
C GLU A 95 -8.48 18.03 10.38
N GLY A 96 -7.78 17.40 9.43
CA GLY A 96 -7.65 17.88 8.06
C GLY A 96 -8.94 17.79 7.24
N THR A 97 -9.82 16.86 7.56
CA THR A 97 -11.09 16.62 6.85
C THR A 97 -12.26 16.55 7.84
N PRO A 98 -12.82 17.70 8.28
CA PRO A 98 -13.96 17.71 9.19
C PRO A 98 -15.18 16.98 8.61
N GLY A 99 -15.79 16.11 9.41
CA GLY A 99 -16.94 15.29 8.98
C GLY A 99 -16.55 14.00 8.25
N LEU A 100 -15.26 13.66 8.21
CA LEU A 100 -14.76 12.42 7.62
C LEU A 100 -15.46 11.18 8.21
N ALA A 101 -16.19 10.47 7.35
CA ALA A 101 -16.86 9.22 7.68
C ALA A 101 -16.01 8.04 7.20
N VAL A 102 -15.44 7.29 8.14
CA VAL A 102 -14.67 6.07 7.85
C VAL A 102 -15.28 4.90 8.61
N PRO A 103 -15.48 3.73 7.97
CA PRO A 103 -15.91 2.52 8.67
C PRO A 103 -14.86 2.07 9.67
N ASP A 104 -15.22 1.15 10.56
CA ASP A 104 -14.24 0.45 11.38
C ASP A 104 -13.22 -0.27 10.48
N ILE A 105 -11.94 -0.19 10.85
CA ILE A 105 -10.84 -0.74 10.04
C ILE A 105 -10.21 -1.91 10.80
N THR A 106 -10.03 -3.02 10.12
CA THR A 106 -9.15 -4.11 10.60
C THR A 106 -7.83 -4.09 9.84
N VAL A 107 -6.71 -4.10 10.57
CA VAL A 107 -5.36 -4.08 10.00
C VAL A 107 -4.62 -5.35 10.37
N LEU A 108 -4.19 -6.13 9.37
CA LEU A 108 -3.34 -7.29 9.56
C LEU A 108 -1.91 -6.99 9.10
N LEU A 109 -0.93 -7.27 9.97
CA LEU A 109 0.47 -7.40 9.59
C LEU A 109 0.77 -8.88 9.35
N VAL A 110 1.21 -9.23 8.14
CA VAL A 110 1.51 -10.61 7.73
C VAL A 110 2.96 -10.72 7.31
N LEU A 111 3.61 -11.82 7.68
CA LEU A 111 4.97 -12.11 7.25
C LEU A 111 4.97 -12.52 5.77
N GLY A 112 5.86 -11.94 4.98
CA GLY A 112 6.02 -12.34 3.59
C GLY A 112 6.85 -13.61 3.40
N ASP A 113 6.84 -14.16 2.20
CA ASP A 113 7.63 -15.32 1.81
C ASP A 113 9.09 -14.92 1.55
N PRO A 114 10.07 -15.39 2.36
CA PRO A 114 11.47 -15.09 2.13
C PRO A 114 12.03 -15.71 0.85
N ALA A 115 11.36 -16.72 0.29
CA ALA A 115 11.76 -17.37 -0.95
C ALA A 115 11.19 -16.69 -2.21
N ASP A 116 10.25 -15.76 -2.07
CA ASP A 116 9.71 -15.00 -3.20
C ASP A 116 10.72 -13.93 -3.63
N ALA A 117 11.38 -14.18 -4.76
CA ALA A 117 12.41 -13.30 -5.32
C ALA A 117 11.86 -11.95 -5.82
N VAL A 118 10.59 -11.90 -6.24
CA VAL A 118 9.96 -10.65 -6.68
C VAL A 118 9.61 -9.79 -5.47
N PHE A 119 9.07 -10.43 -4.43
CA PHE A 119 8.78 -9.78 -3.16
C PHE A 119 10.04 -9.25 -2.46
N THR A 120 11.05 -10.11 -2.26
CA THR A 120 12.29 -9.74 -1.53
C THR A 120 13.22 -8.85 -2.35
N GLY A 121 13.17 -8.94 -3.68
CA GLY A 121 13.99 -8.15 -4.61
C GLY A 121 13.29 -6.85 -5.03
N PRO A 122 12.63 -6.78 -6.20
CA PRO A 122 11.94 -5.59 -6.70
C PRO A 122 11.01 -4.90 -5.70
N SER A 123 10.19 -5.64 -4.95
CA SER A 123 9.27 -5.05 -3.96
C SER A 123 9.93 -4.71 -2.62
N LEU A 124 11.23 -4.99 -2.46
CA LEU A 124 12.03 -4.70 -1.25
C LEU A 124 11.44 -5.27 0.06
N GLY A 125 10.72 -6.39 -0.03
CA GLY A 125 10.15 -7.11 1.09
C GLY A 125 8.97 -6.39 1.76
N VAL A 126 8.23 -5.54 1.05
CA VAL A 126 7.01 -4.92 1.57
C VAL A 126 5.97 -4.74 0.47
N THR A 127 4.72 -5.08 0.77
CA THR A 127 3.54 -4.75 -0.03
C THR A 127 2.39 -4.43 0.89
N GLY A 128 1.57 -3.43 0.54
CA GLY A 128 0.39 -3.08 1.31
C GLY A 128 -0.86 -3.07 0.45
N PHE A 129 -2.00 -3.23 1.12
CA PHE A 129 -3.32 -3.15 0.51
C PHE A 129 -4.26 -2.40 1.46
N GLY A 130 -4.44 -1.12 1.19
CA GLY A 130 -5.40 -0.25 1.88
C GLY A 130 -6.55 0.23 0.98
N GLY A 131 -6.60 -0.15 -0.30
CA GLY A 131 -7.56 0.39 -1.27
C GLY A 131 -9.04 0.10 -0.99
N ILE A 132 -9.33 -0.89 -0.14
CA ILE A 132 -10.69 -1.33 0.16
C ILE A 132 -11.06 -0.92 1.58
N SER A 133 -11.86 0.14 1.69
CA SER A 133 -12.25 0.73 2.97
C SER A 133 -12.82 -0.32 3.94
N GLY A 134 -12.29 -0.33 5.17
CA GLY A 134 -12.59 -1.28 6.25
C GLY A 134 -11.55 -2.39 6.46
N SER A 135 -10.61 -2.59 5.54
CA SER A 135 -9.54 -3.59 5.68
C SER A 135 -8.19 -3.09 5.17
N ILE A 136 -7.15 -3.31 5.95
CA ILE A 136 -5.75 -3.08 5.56
C ILE A 136 -4.97 -4.38 5.76
N LEU A 137 -4.19 -4.76 4.75
CA LEU A 137 -3.24 -5.87 4.82
C LEU A 137 -1.84 -5.36 4.48
N ILE A 138 -0.89 -5.59 5.38
CA ILE A 138 0.52 -5.26 5.16
C ILE A 138 1.30 -6.57 5.18
N THR A 139 1.85 -6.97 4.05
CA THR A 139 2.78 -8.10 3.96
C THR A 139 4.21 -7.57 4.00
N LEU A 140 5.01 -8.04 4.96
CA LEU A 140 6.32 -7.46 5.24
C LEU A 140 7.34 -8.54 5.62
N TRP A 141 8.55 -8.39 5.08
CA TRP A 141 9.76 -9.05 5.55
C TRP A 141 10.57 -8.08 6.40
N PRO A 142 11.05 -8.47 7.60
CA PRO A 142 11.66 -7.56 8.56
C PRO A 142 13.11 -7.22 8.25
N PHE A 143 13.39 -6.77 7.02
CA PHE A 143 14.64 -6.06 6.74
C PHE A 143 14.74 -4.82 7.65
N PRO A 144 15.94 -4.42 8.11
CA PRO A 144 16.11 -3.29 9.02
C PRO A 144 15.40 -2.01 8.56
N GLU A 145 15.43 -1.73 7.25
CA GLU A 145 14.82 -0.57 6.64
C GLU A 145 13.28 -0.63 6.62
N ASN A 146 12.70 -1.84 6.58
CA ASN A 146 11.25 -2.04 6.65
C ASN A 146 10.77 -1.94 8.10
N VAL A 147 11.54 -2.48 9.06
CA VAL A 147 11.27 -2.33 10.50
C VAL A 147 11.37 -0.86 10.94
N ALA A 148 12.27 -0.09 10.33
CA ALA A 148 12.38 1.35 10.56
C ALA A 148 11.16 2.15 10.03
N ARG A 149 10.35 1.57 9.12
CA ARG A 149 9.24 2.24 8.42
C ARG A 149 7.86 1.67 8.75
N LEU A 150 7.72 0.90 9.83
CA LEU A 150 6.44 0.26 10.19
C LEU A 150 5.30 1.28 10.32
N GLU A 151 5.57 2.40 10.99
CA GLU A 151 4.60 3.48 11.17
C GLU A 151 4.25 4.17 9.84
N ALA A 152 5.27 4.56 9.07
CA ALA A 152 5.10 5.20 7.77
C ALA A 152 4.29 4.31 6.80
N THR A 153 4.58 3.01 6.77
CA THR A 153 3.84 2.04 5.95
C THR A 153 2.38 1.94 6.41
N ALA A 154 2.14 1.89 7.73
CA ALA A 154 0.79 1.81 8.25
C ALA A 154 -0.07 3.05 7.93
N VAL A 155 0.50 4.26 8.07
CA VAL A 155 -0.24 5.49 7.77
C VAL A 155 -0.41 5.73 6.27
N HIS A 156 0.52 5.24 5.44
CA HIS A 156 0.36 5.20 3.98
C HIS A 156 -0.87 4.37 3.61
N GLU A 157 -0.99 3.13 4.11
CA GLU A 157 -2.16 2.29 3.84
C GLU A 157 -3.46 2.84 4.46
N LEU A 158 -3.37 3.49 5.62
CA LEU A 158 -4.51 4.20 6.20
C LEU A 158 -5.00 5.30 5.27
N HIS A 159 -4.09 6.07 4.67
CA HIS A 159 -4.44 7.13 3.73
C HIS A 159 -5.21 6.56 2.52
N HIS A 160 -4.78 5.42 1.96
CA HIS A 160 -5.56 4.72 0.94
C HIS A 160 -6.96 4.32 1.44
N ASN A 161 -7.05 3.75 2.63
CA ASN A 161 -8.31 3.26 3.20
C ASN A 161 -9.34 4.37 3.41
N VAL A 162 -8.85 5.56 3.78
CA VAL A 162 -9.65 6.76 3.95
C VAL A 162 -9.96 7.42 2.61
N ARG A 163 -9.02 7.45 1.66
CA ARG A 163 -9.22 8.02 0.32
C ARG A 163 -10.40 7.39 -0.42
N PHE A 164 -10.56 6.07 -0.30
CA PHE A 164 -11.66 5.31 -0.93
C PHE A 164 -12.84 5.05 0.02
N ALA A 165 -12.88 5.71 1.18
CA ALA A 165 -14.03 5.69 2.08
C ALA A 165 -15.19 6.57 1.52
N PRO A 166 -16.42 6.44 2.05
CA PRO A 166 -17.54 7.28 1.64
C PRO A 166 -17.21 8.78 1.68
N GLY A 167 -17.55 9.50 0.61
CA GLY A 167 -17.21 10.92 0.44
C GLY A 167 -15.85 11.18 -0.23
N GLY A 168 -15.04 10.12 -0.41
CA GLY A 168 -13.77 10.18 -1.14
C GLY A 168 -13.87 9.74 -2.61
N ALA A 169 -12.74 9.28 -3.15
CA ALA A 169 -12.65 8.80 -4.52
C ALA A 169 -13.47 7.52 -4.71
N VAL A 170 -14.25 7.43 -5.79
CA VAL A 170 -14.98 6.22 -6.13
C VAL A 170 -14.01 5.25 -6.79
N TRP A 171 -13.79 4.10 -6.15
CA TRP A 171 -12.99 3.02 -6.73
C TRP A 171 -13.86 2.06 -7.53
N ASP A 172 -13.60 1.94 -8.82
CA ASP A 172 -14.21 0.95 -9.72
C ASP A 172 -13.08 0.28 -10.52
N PRO A 173 -12.90 -1.05 -10.40
CA PRO A 173 -11.80 -1.74 -11.04
C PRO A 173 -11.81 -1.65 -12.57
N ALA A 174 -12.98 -1.40 -13.19
CA ALA A 174 -13.11 -1.29 -14.63
C ALA A 174 -12.76 0.11 -15.17
N THR A 175 -12.90 1.15 -14.35
CA THR A 175 -12.79 2.55 -14.81
C THR A 175 -11.73 3.36 -14.09
N VAL A 176 -11.15 2.83 -13.01
CA VAL A 176 -10.04 3.48 -12.29
C VAL A 176 -8.89 3.78 -13.26
N THR A 177 -8.36 4.99 -13.18
CA THR A 177 -7.28 5.44 -14.04
C THR A 177 -5.91 5.15 -13.41
N VAL A 178 -4.88 5.00 -14.24
CA VAL A 178 -3.47 5.04 -13.78
C VAL A 178 -3.21 6.33 -13.01
N GLY A 179 -3.80 7.46 -13.44
CA GLY A 179 -3.73 8.73 -12.75
C GLY A 179 -4.21 8.67 -11.30
N ASP A 180 -5.36 8.04 -11.05
CA ASP A 180 -5.90 7.87 -9.70
C ASP A 180 -4.97 7.05 -8.82
N HIS A 181 -4.38 5.98 -9.34
CA HIS A 181 -3.41 5.19 -8.59
C HIS A 181 -2.15 5.98 -8.27
N VAL A 182 -1.53 6.62 -9.28
CA VAL A 182 -0.32 7.43 -9.10
C VAL A 182 -0.56 8.57 -8.11
N VAL A 183 -1.70 9.25 -8.18
CA VAL A 183 -2.10 10.28 -7.19
C VAL A 183 -2.30 9.67 -5.81
N SER A 184 -2.92 8.50 -5.73
CA SER A 184 -3.16 7.82 -4.45
C SER A 184 -1.85 7.47 -3.76
N GLU A 185 -0.88 6.89 -4.47
CA GLU A 185 0.46 6.58 -3.93
C GLU A 185 1.19 7.86 -3.50
N GLY A 186 1.13 8.90 -4.34
CA GLY A 186 1.78 10.18 -4.08
C GLY A 186 1.25 10.89 -2.83
N LEU A 187 -0.07 10.95 -2.66
CA LEU A 187 -0.69 11.56 -1.49
C LEU A 187 -0.49 10.72 -0.23
N ALA A 188 -0.50 9.38 -0.35
CA ALA A 188 -0.21 8.49 0.78
C ALA A 188 1.24 8.63 1.28
N ASP A 189 2.22 8.70 0.37
CA ASP A 189 3.61 9.03 0.71
C ASP A 189 3.75 10.45 1.27
N ALA A 190 3.02 11.44 0.73
CA ALA A 190 3.01 12.80 1.27
C ALA A 190 2.48 12.83 2.72
N PHE A 191 1.43 12.07 3.01
CA PHE A 191 0.87 11.95 4.35
C PHE A 191 1.83 11.25 5.32
N ALA A 192 2.47 10.16 4.89
CA ALA A 192 3.48 9.48 5.69
C ALA A 192 4.70 10.39 5.97
N ARG A 193 5.12 11.21 4.99
CA ARG A 193 6.17 12.23 5.17
C ARG A 193 5.77 13.35 6.13
N GLU A 194 4.50 13.76 6.12
CA GLU A 194 3.98 14.76 7.07
C GLU A 194 4.17 14.32 8.53
N LEU A 195 4.02 13.03 8.80
CA LEU A 195 4.10 12.47 10.15
C LEU A 195 5.52 12.00 10.54
N TYR A 196 6.28 11.45 9.59
CA TYR A 196 7.54 10.74 9.86
C TYR A 196 8.74 11.29 9.09
N GLY A 197 8.57 12.39 8.36
CA GLY A 197 9.61 13.04 7.59
C GLY A 197 9.96 12.31 6.29
N ASP A 198 10.77 12.99 5.48
CA ASP A 198 11.14 12.61 4.12
C ASP A 198 11.89 11.27 4.01
N ASP A 199 12.70 10.93 5.02
CA ASP A 199 13.53 9.73 5.00
C ASP A 199 12.72 8.45 5.21
N LEU A 200 11.70 8.50 6.07
CA LEU A 200 10.88 7.34 6.43
C LEU A 200 9.56 7.29 5.67
N GLY A 201 8.98 8.45 5.35
CA GLY A 201 7.65 8.57 4.76
C GLY A 201 7.54 8.18 3.29
N ARG A 202 8.65 8.17 2.53
CA ARG A 202 8.63 7.72 1.13
C ARG A 202 8.67 6.21 1.04
N THR A 203 7.79 5.65 0.21
CA THR A 203 7.85 4.23 -0.13
C THR A 203 9.15 3.96 -0.91
N ARG A 204 9.94 2.99 -0.40
CA ARG A 204 11.35 2.80 -0.82
C ARG A 204 11.52 2.56 -2.31
N ILE A 205 10.60 1.82 -2.94
CA ILE A 205 10.68 1.52 -4.38
C ILE A 205 10.56 2.78 -5.24
N GLY A 206 9.92 3.84 -4.75
CA GLY A 206 9.77 5.12 -5.46
C GLY A 206 10.93 6.09 -5.31
N VAL A 207 11.88 5.85 -4.40
CA VAL A 207 12.99 6.79 -4.15
C VAL A 207 13.98 6.92 -5.32
N PRO A 208 14.41 5.82 -5.99
CA PRO A 208 15.45 5.90 -7.01
C PRO A 208 15.14 6.80 -8.23
N HIS A 209 13.86 7.01 -8.55
CA HIS A 209 13.44 7.74 -9.75
C HIS A 209 12.73 9.08 -9.45
N LEU A 210 12.82 9.61 -8.21
CA LEU A 210 12.15 10.86 -7.81
C LEU A 210 12.52 12.08 -8.67
N HIS A 211 13.72 12.09 -9.24
CA HIS A 211 14.23 13.21 -10.04
C HIS A 211 14.50 12.82 -11.50
N ASP A 212 13.94 11.70 -11.95
CA ASP A 212 14.08 11.23 -13.33
C ASP A 212 12.94 11.78 -14.19
N ASP A 213 13.26 12.76 -15.04
CA ASP A 213 12.28 13.41 -15.93
C ASP A 213 11.78 12.50 -17.05
N ALA A 214 12.59 11.53 -17.49
CA ALA A 214 12.15 10.59 -18.52
C ALA A 214 11.14 9.59 -17.94
N VAL A 215 11.40 9.07 -16.73
CA VAL A 215 10.45 8.22 -16.01
C VAL A 215 9.17 8.99 -15.71
N PHE A 216 9.29 10.23 -15.22
CA PHE A 216 8.12 11.07 -14.95
C PHE A 216 7.28 11.32 -16.20
N ALA A 217 7.90 11.77 -17.30
CA ALA A 217 7.21 11.99 -18.57
C ALA A 217 6.54 10.71 -19.09
N ARG A 218 7.21 9.56 -18.91
CA ARG A 218 6.62 8.27 -19.28
C ARG A 218 5.36 7.98 -18.46
N VAL A 219 5.41 8.10 -17.13
CA VAL A 219 4.21 7.88 -16.29
C VAL A 219 3.10 8.88 -16.65
N VAL A 220 3.42 10.16 -16.85
CA VAL A 220 2.46 11.21 -17.24
C VAL A 220 1.75 10.85 -18.55
N SER A 221 2.45 10.26 -19.53
CA SER A 221 1.85 9.82 -20.79
C SER A 221 0.78 8.73 -20.64
N GLY A 222 0.74 8.04 -19.49
CA GLY A 222 -0.18 6.94 -19.21
C GLY A 222 -1.29 7.25 -18.23
N LEU A 223 -1.37 8.48 -17.67
CA LEU A 223 -2.33 8.77 -16.58
C LEU A 223 -3.80 8.54 -16.98
N GLY A 224 -4.14 8.69 -18.26
CA GLY A 224 -5.49 8.43 -18.78
C GLY A 224 -5.80 6.97 -19.10
N VAL A 225 -4.85 6.03 -18.94
CA VAL A 225 -5.09 4.60 -19.13
C VAL A 225 -6.00 4.09 -18.01
N THR A 226 -7.03 3.32 -18.36
CA THR A 226 -8.04 2.80 -17.41
C THR A 226 -7.88 1.30 -17.16
N GLY A 227 -8.39 0.83 -16.02
CA GLY A 227 -8.50 -0.59 -15.70
C GLY A 227 -7.41 -1.10 -14.78
N MET A 228 -7.79 -1.88 -13.76
CA MET A 228 -6.89 -2.43 -12.74
C MET A 228 -5.77 -3.31 -13.31
N GLU A 229 -5.97 -3.94 -14.47
CA GLU A 229 -4.96 -4.75 -15.16
C GLU A 229 -3.71 -3.94 -15.54
N ASN A 230 -3.85 -2.61 -15.68
CA ASN A 230 -2.75 -1.72 -16.03
C ASN A 230 -1.94 -1.26 -14.81
N PHE A 231 -2.46 -1.42 -13.59
CA PHE A 231 -1.83 -0.92 -12.36
C PHE A 231 -0.39 -1.37 -12.21
N ALA A 232 -0.13 -2.69 -12.29
CA ALA A 232 1.19 -3.23 -12.02
C ALA A 232 2.26 -2.66 -12.96
N SER A 233 1.95 -2.52 -14.26
CA SER A 233 2.86 -2.00 -15.26
C SER A 233 3.19 -0.53 -15.07
N TRP A 234 2.17 0.29 -14.78
CA TRP A 234 2.35 1.74 -14.70
C TRP A 234 2.82 2.24 -13.33
N VAL A 235 2.44 1.54 -12.26
CA VAL A 235 2.71 1.98 -10.89
C VAL A 235 3.90 1.25 -10.28
N LEU A 236 3.86 -0.09 -10.31
CA LEU A 236 4.89 -0.93 -9.70
C LEU A 236 6.12 -1.10 -10.60
N GLY A 237 5.94 -1.05 -11.92
CA GLY A 237 6.99 -1.14 -12.93
C GLY A 237 7.15 -2.53 -13.55
N ASP A 238 7.88 -2.58 -14.66
CA ASP A 238 7.93 -3.73 -15.57
C ASP A 238 8.43 -5.03 -14.91
N ALA A 239 9.33 -4.95 -13.92
CA ALA A 239 9.86 -6.13 -13.24
C ALA A 239 8.76 -6.86 -12.45
N ILE A 240 7.92 -6.11 -11.75
CA ILE A 240 6.82 -6.66 -10.95
C ILE A 240 5.64 -7.04 -11.87
N ALA A 241 5.35 -6.21 -12.88
CA ALA A 241 4.27 -6.46 -13.83
C ALA A 241 4.40 -7.82 -14.53
N ARG A 242 5.60 -8.20 -14.99
CA ARG A 242 5.84 -9.50 -15.64
C ARG A 242 5.48 -10.69 -14.73
N ASN A 243 5.71 -10.57 -13.43
CA ASN A 243 5.43 -11.63 -12.47
C ASN A 243 3.93 -11.89 -12.31
N VAL A 244 3.11 -10.84 -12.45
CA VAL A 244 1.64 -10.92 -12.34
C VAL A 244 0.95 -11.02 -13.69
N GLY A 245 1.70 -11.30 -14.77
CA GLY A 245 1.16 -11.44 -16.13
C GLY A 245 0.82 -10.12 -16.84
N GLY A 246 1.24 -8.98 -16.27
CA GLY A 246 1.04 -7.65 -16.87
C GLY A 246 1.96 -7.39 -18.05
N THR A 247 1.52 -6.51 -18.95
CA THR A 247 2.29 -6.10 -20.14
C THR A 247 3.28 -4.99 -19.78
N PRO A 248 4.61 -5.17 -19.98
CA PRO A 248 5.59 -4.13 -19.72
C PRO A 248 5.33 -2.85 -20.54
N VAL A 249 5.57 -1.69 -19.93
CA VAL A 249 5.36 -0.37 -20.55
C VAL A 249 6.64 0.47 -20.59
N GLY A 250 7.79 -0.13 -20.25
CA GLY A 250 9.09 0.54 -20.26
C GLY A 250 9.37 1.33 -18.99
N LEU A 251 8.70 1.00 -17.87
CA LEU A 251 8.86 1.71 -16.61
C LEU A 251 9.71 0.90 -15.62
N PRO A 252 10.65 1.55 -14.91
CA PRO A 252 11.41 0.90 -13.84
C PRO A 252 10.52 0.65 -12.62
N THR A 253 11.03 -0.16 -11.69
CA THR A 253 10.33 -0.45 -10.43
C THR A 253 10.07 0.84 -9.64
N GLY A 254 8.83 0.99 -9.17
CA GLY A 254 8.40 2.14 -8.37
C GLY A 254 8.20 3.44 -9.15
N ALA A 255 8.18 3.41 -10.48
CA ALA A 255 8.00 4.61 -11.30
C ALA A 255 6.73 5.41 -10.95
N GLY A 256 5.61 4.74 -10.69
CA GLY A 256 4.38 5.42 -10.29
C GLY A 256 4.47 6.09 -8.93
N TYR A 257 5.19 5.49 -7.98
CA TYR A 257 5.46 6.11 -6.68
C TYR A 257 6.30 7.37 -6.84
N SER A 258 7.36 7.32 -7.65
CA SER A 258 8.21 8.49 -7.92
C SER A 258 7.43 9.62 -8.56
N ALA A 259 6.64 9.31 -9.60
CA ALA A 259 5.82 10.30 -10.29
C ALA A 259 4.69 10.83 -9.40
N GLY A 260 4.07 9.96 -8.60
CA GLY A 260 3.04 10.30 -7.62
C GLY A 260 3.56 11.30 -6.61
N ASN A 261 4.75 11.09 -6.04
CA ASN A 261 5.39 12.03 -5.13
C ASN A 261 5.57 13.42 -5.79
N ARG A 262 6.06 13.48 -7.04
CA ARG A 262 6.21 14.75 -7.78
C ARG A 262 4.86 15.45 -7.99
N LEU A 263 3.82 14.71 -8.37
CA LEU A 263 2.48 15.27 -8.58
C LEU A 263 1.86 15.77 -7.27
N ALA A 264 1.96 14.97 -6.20
CA ALA A 264 1.47 15.34 -4.87
C ALA A 264 2.19 16.59 -4.35
N ASP A 265 3.52 16.65 -4.42
CA ASP A 265 4.30 17.81 -3.98
C ASP A 265 3.90 19.08 -4.75
N ALA A 266 3.73 18.97 -6.08
CA ALA A 266 3.29 20.10 -6.90
C ALA A 266 1.86 20.55 -6.55
N TYR A 267 0.94 19.62 -6.34
CA TYR A 267 -0.44 19.91 -5.95
C TYR A 267 -0.54 20.58 -4.57
N LEU A 268 0.14 20.02 -3.56
CA LEU A 268 0.12 20.55 -2.20
C LEU A 268 0.76 21.95 -2.17
N ALA A 269 1.86 22.16 -2.91
CA ALA A 269 2.49 23.47 -3.03
C ALA A 269 1.67 24.50 -3.83
N ALA A 270 0.83 24.07 -4.77
CA ALA A 270 -0.10 24.95 -5.49
C ALA A 270 -1.29 25.39 -4.63
N THR A 271 -1.80 24.48 -3.82
CA THR A 271 -3.04 24.68 -3.06
C THR A 271 -2.81 25.16 -1.62
N GLY A 272 -1.60 24.98 -1.09
CA GLY A 272 -1.29 25.23 0.32
C GLY A 272 -1.94 24.23 1.28
N ARG A 273 -2.53 23.14 0.77
CA ARG A 273 -3.15 22.09 1.57
C ARG A 273 -2.11 21.11 2.12
N THR A 274 -2.43 20.49 3.23
CA THR A 274 -1.72 19.30 3.73
C THR A 274 -2.16 18.03 3.00
N ALA A 275 -1.39 16.95 3.10
CA ALA A 275 -1.81 15.67 2.53
C ALA A 275 -3.06 15.14 3.24
N ALA A 276 -3.14 15.34 4.57
CA ALA A 276 -4.34 15.04 5.35
C ALA A 276 -5.60 15.77 4.87
N GLN A 277 -5.47 17.05 4.49
CA GLN A 277 -6.57 17.83 3.91
C GLN A 277 -6.90 17.38 2.47
N ALA A 278 -5.94 16.82 1.75
CA ALA A 278 -6.07 16.40 0.36
C ALA A 278 -6.52 14.94 0.20
N VAL A 279 -6.79 14.19 1.28
CA VAL A 279 -7.11 12.76 1.22
C VAL A 279 -8.28 12.44 0.26
N HIS A 280 -9.29 13.31 0.22
CA HIS A 280 -10.45 13.21 -0.68
C HIS A 280 -10.37 14.11 -1.92
N ALA A 281 -9.20 14.67 -2.23
CA ALA A 281 -9.01 15.44 -3.45
C ALA A 281 -9.23 14.54 -4.68
N ASP A 282 -10.02 15.05 -5.62
CA ASP A 282 -10.28 14.42 -6.91
C ASP A 282 -8.96 14.20 -7.68
N GLY A 283 -8.76 12.98 -8.20
CA GLY A 283 -7.50 12.59 -8.83
C GLY A 283 -7.18 13.43 -10.07
N ALA A 284 -8.16 13.70 -10.91
CA ALA A 284 -8.00 14.53 -12.10
C ALA A 284 -7.66 15.99 -11.74
N ALA A 285 -8.31 16.54 -10.72
CA ALA A 285 -7.99 17.87 -10.20
C ALA A 285 -6.55 17.96 -9.65
N VAL A 286 -6.08 16.92 -8.95
CA VAL A 286 -4.69 16.81 -8.48
C VAL A 286 -3.73 16.83 -9.66
N VAL A 287 -3.96 15.97 -10.66
CA VAL A 287 -3.13 15.88 -11.87
C VAL A 287 -3.08 17.22 -12.60
N SER A 288 -4.24 17.81 -12.93
CA SER A 288 -4.32 19.07 -13.66
C SER A 288 -3.57 20.19 -12.94
N THR A 289 -3.83 20.37 -11.65
CA THR A 289 -3.20 21.43 -10.84
C THR A 289 -1.69 21.23 -10.73
N ALA A 290 -1.24 19.98 -10.56
CA ALA A 290 0.17 19.65 -10.46
C ALA A 290 0.91 19.91 -11.78
N LEU A 291 0.35 19.46 -12.91
CA LEU A 291 0.95 19.65 -14.24
C LEU A 291 1.00 21.13 -14.64
N ASP A 292 -0.06 21.90 -14.34
CA ASP A 292 -0.08 23.35 -14.55
C ASP A 292 1.05 24.04 -13.78
N ARG A 293 1.25 23.68 -12.50
CA ARG A 293 2.36 24.21 -11.69
C ARG A 293 3.72 23.84 -12.25
N LEU A 294 3.85 22.65 -12.84
CA LEU A 294 5.09 22.16 -13.44
C LEU A 294 5.32 22.71 -14.86
N GLY A 295 4.36 23.45 -15.44
CA GLY A 295 4.45 23.98 -16.79
C GLY A 295 4.33 22.89 -17.87
N LEU A 296 3.62 21.80 -17.60
CA LEU A 296 3.45 20.66 -18.49
C LEU A 296 2.00 20.58 -18.99
N PRO A 297 1.77 20.30 -20.29
CA PRO A 297 0.42 20.18 -20.82
C PRO A 297 -0.26 18.90 -20.30
N TRP A 298 -1.54 19.01 -19.92
CA TRP A 298 -2.42 17.87 -19.66
C TRP A 298 -3.41 17.71 -20.81
N SER A 299 -3.50 16.52 -21.40
CA SER A 299 -4.42 16.21 -22.49
C SER A 299 -5.50 15.21 -22.06
N GLY A 300 -5.92 15.30 -20.79
CA GLY A 300 -6.87 14.38 -20.14
C GLY A 300 -8.10 14.05 -20.97
#